data_AF-A0AAD8MX98-F1
#
_entry.id   AF-A0AAD8MX98-F1
#
_cell.length_a   1.000
_cell.length_b   1.000
_cell.length_c   1.000
_cell.angle_alpha   90.00
_cell.angle_beta   90.00
_cell.angle_gamma   90.00
#
_symmetry.space_group_name_H-M   'P 1'
#
loop_
_entity.id
_entity.type
_entity.pdbx_description
1 polymer ?
#
loop_
_entity_poly.entity_id
_entity_poly.type
_entity_poly.pdbx_seq_one_letter_code
_entity_poly.pdbx_strand_id
1 'polypeptide(L)'
;MNDPSLILFRNCKYDKIFQFGDSLSDTGNIVIQDANGPSGRPPYGFSYFKQPTGRCSNGLLMIDYIAMAVGLPFLSPYLKKGADFVHGVNFAVASSTAMSIKDLAQRNITVNRQTVNTSLNVQVDWMADYLKSYCKPGPDCAQKLNYSLFMMGETGGNDMNAAVSGNKTVKEIKSLVPAIVETIMQATRRIIKFGARNIVIPGNLPIGCMPMNLATSGSNNSTIFDKNHCIKKLNRLANFYNDHLKGEIVRLKKENPKLIIVYGDLFNAVEWLLPRAPYLGFQQKELLKACCGQGGDYNFGGFGKFCGVPGVPACKNPNAHLSWDGIHPTQEANNFDCDLQNSASRQLLITCCLFGMDNLRSSLAKGGFFFPAQLKLNL
;
A
#
# COMPACT_ATOMS: atom_id res chain seq x y z
N MET A 1 7.96 23.82 6.39
CA MET A 1 8.95 22.73 6.21
C MET A 1 9.66 22.43 7.53
N ASN A 2 8.93 22.03 8.57
CA ASN A 2 9.45 21.48 9.82
C ASN A 2 8.24 20.83 10.52
N ASP A 3 7.82 19.67 10.04
CA ASP A 3 6.80 18.87 10.73
C ASP A 3 7.50 18.09 11.87
N PRO A 4 7.10 18.28 13.14
CA PRO A 4 7.64 17.52 14.27
C PRO A 4 7.53 16.00 14.10
N SER A 5 6.57 15.51 13.30
CA SER A 5 6.42 14.09 12.98
C SER A 5 7.65 13.55 12.24
N LEU A 6 8.18 14.30 11.26
CA LEU A 6 9.36 13.95 10.45
C LEU A 6 10.66 13.94 11.26
N ILE A 7 10.74 14.70 12.36
CA ILE A 7 11.92 14.75 13.24
C ILE A 7 12.07 13.45 14.04
N LEU A 8 10.97 12.79 14.43
CA LEU A 8 11.04 11.52 15.16
C LEU A 8 11.72 10.41 14.33
N PHE A 9 11.43 10.31 13.03
CA PHE A 9 11.84 9.19 12.19
C PHE A 9 13.34 9.11 11.89
N ARG A 10 14.06 10.23 11.93
CA ARG A 10 15.53 10.26 11.76
C ARG A 10 16.28 9.39 12.78
N ASN A 11 15.65 9.04 13.92
CA ASN A 11 16.28 8.25 14.98
C ASN A 11 16.27 6.72 14.72
N CYS A 12 15.52 6.21 13.73
CA CYS A 12 15.44 4.76 13.45
C CYS A 12 16.67 4.21 12.69
N LYS A 13 17.54 5.10 12.16
CA LYS A 13 18.77 4.75 11.40
C LYS A 13 18.53 3.79 10.21
N TYR A 14 17.35 3.81 9.59
CA TYR A 14 17.17 3.08 8.33
C TYR A 14 17.97 3.77 7.22
N ASP A 15 18.77 3.00 6.48
CA ASP A 15 19.61 3.53 5.40
C ASP A 15 19.11 3.16 4.00
N LYS A 16 18.16 2.22 3.93
CA LYS A 16 17.54 1.72 2.70
C LYS A 16 16.08 1.36 2.90
N ILE A 17 15.29 1.48 1.84
CA ILE A 17 13.95 0.90 1.78
C ILE A 17 13.84 -0.02 0.56
N PHE A 18 13.35 -1.24 0.77
CA PHE A 18 12.98 -2.16 -0.29
C PHE A 18 11.46 -2.31 -0.31
N GLN A 19 10.83 -1.91 -1.42
CA GLN A 19 9.38 -1.86 -1.57
C GLN A 19 8.90 -2.93 -2.56
N PHE A 20 7.84 -3.64 -2.18
CA PHE A 20 7.06 -4.58 -3.00
C PHE A 20 5.60 -4.13 -3.03
N GLY A 21 4.80 -4.68 -3.93
CA GLY A 21 3.35 -4.49 -3.92
C GLY A 21 2.84 -4.01 -5.27
N ASP A 22 1.87 -3.11 -5.24
CA ASP A 22 1.09 -2.74 -6.42
C ASP A 22 1.09 -1.24 -6.72
N SER A 23 0.01 -0.73 -7.33
CA SER A 23 -0.15 0.66 -7.75
C SER A 23 -0.11 1.66 -6.60
N LEU A 24 -0.40 1.23 -5.36
CA LEU A 24 -0.29 2.08 -4.18
C LEU A 24 1.15 2.38 -3.77
N SER A 25 2.11 1.67 -4.38
CA SER A 25 3.54 1.83 -4.09
C SER A 25 4.43 1.87 -5.34
N ASP A 26 3.91 1.72 -6.54
CA ASP A 26 4.68 1.77 -7.79
C ASP A 26 5.19 3.19 -8.08
N THR A 27 6.52 3.31 -8.20
CA THR A 27 7.22 4.58 -8.46
C THR A 27 7.63 4.77 -9.92
N GLY A 28 7.26 3.83 -10.80
CA GLY A 28 7.44 3.95 -12.25
C GLY A 28 7.74 2.65 -12.99
N ASN A 29 7.67 1.46 -12.37
CA ASN A 29 7.86 0.20 -13.07
C ASN A 29 6.77 -0.01 -14.14
N ILE A 30 5.50 0.33 -13.84
CA ILE A 30 4.41 0.13 -14.80
C ILE A 30 4.62 0.94 -16.09
N VAL A 31 5.09 2.18 -16.02
CA VAL A 31 5.26 3.02 -17.23
C VAL A 31 6.49 2.63 -18.06
N ILE A 32 7.41 1.85 -17.49
CA ILE A 32 8.50 1.22 -18.24
C ILE A 32 7.97 0.00 -19.01
N GLN A 33 7.01 -0.73 -18.45
CA GLN A 33 6.38 -1.89 -19.12
C GLN A 33 5.30 -1.49 -20.12
N ASP A 34 4.48 -0.50 -19.78
CA ASP A 34 3.41 0.05 -20.60
C ASP A 34 3.40 1.58 -20.48
N ALA A 35 4.16 2.23 -21.36
CA ALA A 35 4.22 3.69 -21.45
C ALA A 35 2.86 4.33 -21.83
N ASN A 36 1.91 3.55 -22.36
CA ASN A 36 0.59 4.01 -22.74
C ASN A 36 -0.45 3.86 -21.62
N GLY A 37 -0.04 3.28 -20.49
CA GLY A 37 -0.89 3.12 -19.31
C GLY A 37 -1.36 4.48 -18.74
N PRO A 38 -2.47 4.49 -17.98
CA PRO A 38 -3.05 5.73 -17.44
C PRO A 38 -2.07 6.58 -16.64
N SER A 39 -1.29 5.96 -15.73
CA SER A 39 -0.35 6.67 -14.84
C SER A 39 0.89 7.24 -15.56
N GLY A 40 1.08 6.90 -16.84
CA GLY A 40 2.08 7.50 -17.73
C GLY A 40 1.60 8.77 -18.43
N ARG A 41 0.34 9.20 -18.22
CA ARG A 41 -0.28 10.32 -18.93
C ARG A 41 -0.72 11.43 -17.98
N PRO A 42 -0.75 12.70 -18.44
CA PRO A 42 -1.37 13.76 -17.65
C PRO A 42 -2.84 13.43 -17.33
N PRO A 43 -3.36 13.81 -16.15
CA PRO A 43 -2.75 14.71 -15.16
C PRO A 43 -2.00 14.02 -14.00
N TYR A 44 -1.60 12.75 -14.12
CA TYR A 44 -0.81 12.09 -13.07
C TYR A 44 0.49 12.84 -12.76
N GLY A 45 0.87 12.91 -11.48
CA GLY A 45 2.06 13.61 -11.00
C GLY A 45 2.00 15.14 -10.97
N PHE A 46 0.90 15.77 -11.41
CA PHE A 46 0.78 17.23 -11.55
C PHE A 46 1.02 18.05 -10.25
N SER A 47 0.71 17.50 -9.07
CA SER A 47 0.82 18.23 -7.81
C SER A 47 2.27 18.41 -7.35
N TYR A 48 3.11 17.38 -7.51
CA TYR A 48 4.50 17.41 -7.05
C TYR A 48 5.50 17.41 -8.21
N PHE A 49 5.48 16.38 -9.06
CA PHE A 49 6.47 16.17 -10.13
C PHE A 49 6.23 17.05 -11.37
N LYS A 50 5.02 17.61 -11.51
CA LYS A 50 4.57 18.41 -12.67
C LYS A 50 4.55 17.64 -14.01
N GLN A 51 4.77 16.34 -13.95
CA GLN A 51 4.70 15.41 -15.07
C GLN A 51 4.39 14.00 -14.56
N PRO A 52 3.86 13.10 -15.41
CA PRO A 52 3.65 11.71 -15.05
C PRO A 52 4.97 11.00 -14.74
N THR A 53 5.00 10.20 -13.67
CA THR A 53 6.15 9.35 -13.32
C THR A 53 5.78 7.87 -13.24
N GLY A 54 4.52 7.52 -13.54
CA GLY A 54 3.97 6.18 -13.30
C GLY A 54 3.37 5.94 -11.92
N ARG A 55 3.53 6.88 -10.97
CA ARG A 55 2.80 6.85 -9.69
C ARG A 55 1.31 7.01 -9.94
N CYS A 56 0.50 6.13 -9.38
CA CYS A 56 -0.95 6.16 -9.51
C CYS A 56 -1.59 7.22 -8.58
N SER A 57 -1.14 8.47 -8.66
CA SER A 57 -1.68 9.60 -7.89
C SER A 57 -1.42 10.93 -8.60
N ASN A 58 -1.99 12.02 -8.10
CA ASN A 58 -1.63 13.37 -8.53
C ASN A 58 -0.21 13.79 -8.11
N GLY A 59 0.50 12.98 -7.32
CA GLY A 59 1.88 13.25 -6.92
C GLY A 59 2.50 12.11 -6.13
N LEU A 60 2.87 12.38 -4.88
CA LEU A 60 3.54 11.43 -3.99
C LEU A 60 2.63 10.29 -3.54
N LEU A 61 3.22 9.10 -3.40
CA LEU A 61 2.63 7.92 -2.77
C LEU A 61 3.03 7.84 -1.30
N MET A 62 2.35 7.00 -0.52
CA MET A 62 2.68 6.76 0.89
C MET A 62 4.15 6.38 1.10
N ILE A 63 4.74 5.58 0.20
CA ILE A 63 6.15 5.20 0.27
C ILE A 63 7.12 6.37 0.11
N ASP A 64 6.73 7.41 -0.64
CA ASP A 64 7.54 8.61 -0.78
C ASP A 64 7.57 9.41 0.53
N TYR A 65 6.43 9.47 1.24
CA TYR A 65 6.34 10.07 2.57
C TYR A 65 7.17 9.29 3.60
N ILE A 66 7.13 7.95 3.56
CA ILE A 66 7.98 7.10 4.41
C ILE A 66 9.47 7.40 4.14
N ALA A 67 9.88 7.48 2.86
CA ALA A 67 11.25 7.80 2.49
C ALA A 67 11.69 9.18 3.04
N MET A 68 10.85 10.20 2.88
CA MET A 68 11.12 11.54 3.44
C MET A 68 11.24 11.51 4.96
N ALA A 69 10.35 10.77 5.65
CA ALA A 69 10.36 10.67 7.09
C ALA A 69 11.67 10.05 7.61
N VAL A 70 12.16 8.98 6.98
CA VAL A 70 13.44 8.36 7.37
C VAL A 70 14.67 9.08 6.79
N GLY A 71 14.49 10.16 6.03
CA GLY A 71 15.58 10.97 5.47
C GLY A 71 16.27 10.37 4.24
N LEU A 72 15.58 9.52 3.48
CA LEU A 72 16.07 8.89 2.26
C LEU A 72 15.47 9.55 1.00
N PRO A 73 16.17 9.49 -0.15
CA PRO A 73 15.60 9.92 -1.42
C PRO A 73 14.42 9.02 -1.83
N PHE A 74 13.59 9.51 -2.75
CA PHE A 74 12.53 8.69 -3.35
C PHE A 74 13.12 7.48 -4.06
N LEU A 75 12.45 6.34 -3.89
CA LEU A 75 12.92 5.08 -4.45
C LEU A 75 12.82 5.09 -5.98
N SER A 76 13.87 4.57 -6.61
CA SER A 76 13.87 4.29 -8.04
C SER A 76 13.14 2.98 -8.34
N PRO A 77 12.35 2.92 -9.42
CA PRO A 77 11.75 1.67 -9.87
C PRO A 77 12.83 0.72 -10.41
N TYR A 78 12.75 -0.55 -10.04
CA TYR A 78 13.71 -1.60 -10.39
C TYR A 78 14.03 -1.68 -11.88
N LEU A 79 13.02 -1.51 -12.74
CA LEU A 79 13.18 -1.64 -14.20
C LEU A 79 13.87 -0.43 -14.85
N LYS A 80 14.15 0.64 -14.11
CA LYS A 80 14.82 1.83 -14.65
C LYS A 80 16.30 1.56 -14.86
N LYS A 81 16.72 1.53 -16.14
CA LYS A 81 18.13 1.38 -16.52
C LYS A 81 18.98 2.51 -15.95
N GLY A 82 20.13 2.15 -15.37
CA GLY A 82 21.09 3.12 -14.80
C GLY A 82 20.60 3.84 -13.54
N ALA A 83 19.53 3.36 -12.90
CA ALA A 83 19.06 3.91 -11.65
C ALA A 83 20.07 3.68 -10.51
N ASP A 84 20.12 4.63 -9.59
CA ASP A 84 20.85 4.49 -8.34
C ASP A 84 19.97 3.75 -7.31
N PHE A 85 20.53 2.67 -6.76
CA PHE A 85 19.90 1.79 -5.78
C PHE A 85 20.63 1.78 -4.43
N VAL A 86 21.56 2.73 -4.20
CA VAL A 86 22.31 2.85 -2.94
C VAL A 86 21.38 2.93 -1.72
N HIS A 87 20.24 3.62 -1.85
CA HIS A 87 19.23 3.81 -0.79
C HIS A 87 18.03 2.85 -0.90
N GLY A 88 18.19 1.75 -1.63
CA GLY A 88 17.15 0.74 -1.81
C GLY A 88 16.43 0.84 -3.16
N VAL A 89 15.43 -0.02 -3.34
CA VAL A 89 14.82 -0.33 -4.63
C VAL A 89 13.33 -0.50 -4.48
N ASN A 90 12.57 -0.03 -5.48
CA ASN A 90 11.15 -0.30 -5.56
C ASN A 90 10.83 -1.33 -6.65
N PHE A 91 10.35 -2.49 -6.21
CA PHE A 91 9.93 -3.62 -7.05
C PHE A 91 8.42 -3.64 -7.32
N ALA A 92 7.63 -2.76 -6.69
CA ALA A 92 6.18 -2.71 -6.87
C ALA A 92 5.80 -2.34 -8.31
N VAL A 93 4.71 -2.93 -8.80
CA VAL A 93 4.19 -2.66 -10.15
C VAL A 93 2.69 -2.47 -10.08
N ALA A 94 2.18 -1.41 -10.68
CA ALA A 94 0.74 -1.17 -10.74
C ALA A 94 -0.03 -2.40 -11.27
N SER A 95 -1.19 -2.64 -10.67
CA SER A 95 -2.05 -3.82 -10.93
C SER A 95 -1.50 -5.17 -10.49
N SER A 96 -0.32 -5.23 -9.86
CA SER A 96 0.24 -6.49 -9.32
C SER A 96 -0.71 -7.20 -8.37
N THR A 97 -0.79 -8.52 -8.52
CA THR A 97 -1.53 -9.42 -7.63
C THR A 97 -0.58 -10.17 -6.69
N ALA A 98 -1.10 -10.68 -5.58
CA ALA A 98 -0.35 -11.63 -4.75
C ALA A 98 -0.14 -12.93 -5.55
N MET A 99 -1.23 -13.51 -6.03
CA MET A 99 -1.23 -14.75 -6.79
C MET A 99 -0.78 -14.50 -8.23
N SER A 100 -0.30 -15.53 -8.92
CA SER A 100 0.04 -15.37 -10.34
C SER A 100 -1.23 -15.19 -11.19
N ILE A 101 -1.10 -14.51 -12.33
CA ILE A 101 -2.19 -14.37 -13.31
C ILE A 101 -2.71 -15.76 -13.74
N LYS A 102 -1.82 -16.74 -13.86
CA LYS A 102 -2.16 -18.14 -14.19
C LYS A 102 -3.05 -18.77 -13.11
N ASP A 103 -2.70 -18.60 -11.84
CA ASP A 103 -3.46 -19.15 -10.72
C ASP A 103 -4.85 -18.49 -10.60
N LEU A 104 -4.95 -17.19 -10.88
CA LEU A 104 -6.22 -16.47 -10.91
C LEU A 104 -7.10 -16.91 -12.10
N ALA A 105 -6.50 -17.09 -13.28
CA ALA A 105 -7.21 -17.57 -14.47
C ALA A 105 -7.81 -18.98 -14.25
N GLN A 106 -7.07 -19.88 -13.57
CA GLN A 106 -7.59 -21.20 -13.18
C GLN A 106 -8.81 -21.14 -12.24
N ARG A 107 -9.03 -20.00 -11.59
CA ARG A 107 -10.18 -19.74 -10.71
C ARG A 107 -11.26 -18.90 -11.40
N ASN A 108 -11.16 -18.74 -12.73
CA ASN A 108 -12.02 -17.90 -13.55
C ASN A 108 -12.03 -16.43 -13.10
N ILE A 109 -10.84 -15.91 -12.75
CA ILE A 109 -10.63 -14.50 -12.40
C ILE A 109 -9.67 -13.91 -13.42
N THR A 110 -10.12 -12.87 -14.12
CA THR A 110 -9.32 -12.16 -15.11
C THR A 110 -8.81 -10.86 -14.52
N VAL A 111 -7.49 -10.67 -14.56
CA VAL A 111 -6.85 -9.40 -14.18
C VAL A 111 -6.63 -8.61 -15.45
N ASN A 112 -7.43 -7.57 -15.66
CA ASN A 112 -7.33 -6.73 -16.84
C ASN A 112 -6.03 -5.90 -16.81
N ARG A 113 -5.46 -5.63 -18.00
CA ARG A 113 -4.27 -4.77 -18.24
C ARG A 113 -2.89 -5.32 -17.83
N GLN A 114 -2.78 -6.55 -17.32
CA GLN A 114 -1.48 -7.18 -17.18
C GLN A 114 -1.13 -8.01 -18.41
N THR A 115 -0.31 -7.45 -19.30
CA THR A 115 0.30 -8.18 -20.42
C THR A 115 1.53 -8.97 -19.97
N VAL A 116 2.14 -8.56 -18.85
CA VAL A 116 3.33 -9.18 -18.25
C VAL A 116 2.99 -9.61 -16.82
N ASN A 117 3.42 -10.80 -16.43
CA ASN A 117 3.26 -11.26 -15.06
C ASN A 117 4.23 -10.50 -14.14
N THR A 118 3.68 -9.69 -13.23
CA THR A 118 4.43 -8.92 -12.24
C THR A 118 3.98 -9.19 -10.81
N SER A 119 3.40 -10.38 -10.58
CA SER A 119 2.88 -10.79 -9.26
C SER A 119 3.96 -10.71 -8.17
N LEU A 120 3.54 -10.71 -6.90
CA LEU A 120 4.45 -10.52 -5.77
C LEU A 120 5.67 -11.46 -5.81
N ASN A 121 5.51 -12.72 -6.20
CA ASN A 121 6.63 -13.64 -6.33
C ASN A 121 7.65 -13.23 -7.42
N VAL A 122 7.19 -12.65 -8.53
CA VAL A 122 8.07 -12.11 -9.59
C VAL A 122 8.86 -10.93 -9.04
N GLN A 123 8.25 -10.07 -8.23
CA GLN A 123 8.96 -8.94 -7.60
C GLN A 123 10.02 -9.44 -6.61
N VAL A 124 9.74 -10.52 -5.87
CA VAL A 124 10.76 -11.16 -5.01
C VAL A 124 11.87 -11.82 -5.84
N ASP A 125 11.57 -12.35 -7.03
CA ASP A 125 12.58 -12.84 -7.98
C ASP A 125 13.47 -11.70 -8.48
N TRP A 126 12.90 -10.53 -8.78
CA TRP A 126 13.66 -9.31 -9.11
C TRP A 126 14.58 -8.87 -7.98
N MET A 127 14.13 -8.95 -6.73
CA MET A 127 15.02 -8.72 -5.59
C MET A 127 16.15 -9.74 -5.54
N ALA A 128 15.86 -11.03 -5.76
CA ALA A 128 16.89 -12.06 -5.79
C ALA A 128 17.94 -11.77 -6.87
N ASP A 129 17.53 -11.33 -8.06
CA ASP A 129 18.41 -10.95 -9.15
C ASP A 129 19.24 -9.71 -8.82
N TYR A 130 18.63 -8.67 -8.26
CA TYR A 130 19.32 -7.49 -7.74
C TYR A 130 20.43 -7.89 -6.75
N LEU A 131 20.09 -8.74 -5.77
CA LEU A 131 21.02 -9.17 -4.73
C LEU A 131 22.22 -9.97 -5.25
N LYS A 132 22.13 -10.66 -6.40
CA LYS A 132 23.28 -11.37 -6.99
C LYS A 132 24.42 -10.41 -7.35
N SER A 133 24.10 -9.20 -7.79
CA SER A 133 25.08 -8.17 -8.12
C SER A 133 25.45 -7.29 -6.91
N TYR A 134 24.50 -7.11 -6.00
CA TYR A 134 24.66 -6.22 -4.84
C TYR A 134 25.42 -6.87 -3.69
N CYS A 135 25.25 -8.18 -3.48
CA CYS A 135 25.82 -8.93 -2.37
C CYS A 135 26.99 -9.81 -2.82
N LYS A 136 28.06 -9.82 -2.03
CA LYS A 136 29.13 -10.82 -2.12
C LYS A 136 28.70 -12.12 -1.43
N PRO A 137 29.31 -13.27 -1.75
CA PRO A 137 29.07 -14.52 -1.03
C PRO A 137 29.31 -14.39 0.48
N GLY A 138 28.60 -15.20 1.26
CA GLY A 138 28.73 -15.22 2.72
C GLY A 138 27.83 -14.20 3.44
N PRO A 139 28.27 -13.60 4.57
CA PRO A 139 27.41 -12.78 5.42
C PRO A 139 27.17 -11.35 4.89
N ASP A 140 27.81 -10.95 3.78
CA ASP A 140 27.77 -9.59 3.24
C ASP A 140 26.33 -9.09 3.02
N CYS A 141 25.47 -9.92 2.46
CA CYS A 141 24.08 -9.54 2.20
C CYS A 141 23.31 -9.24 3.48
N ALA A 142 23.43 -10.12 4.49
CA ALA A 142 22.77 -9.92 5.77
C ALA A 142 23.26 -8.64 6.48
N GLN A 143 24.55 -8.28 6.33
CA GLN A 143 25.11 -7.05 6.87
C GLN A 143 24.57 -5.81 6.14
N LYS A 144 24.58 -5.82 4.81
CA LYS A 144 24.09 -4.70 3.98
C LYS A 144 22.60 -4.42 4.15
N LEU A 145 21.82 -5.44 4.47
CA LEU A 145 20.37 -5.38 4.65
C LEU A 145 19.92 -5.17 6.11
N ASN A 146 20.84 -5.17 7.08
CA ASN A 146 20.48 -5.15 8.51
C ASN A 146 19.73 -3.88 8.93
N TYR A 147 20.06 -2.75 8.32
CA TYR A 147 19.45 -1.43 8.56
C TYR A 147 18.44 -1.03 7.47
N SER A 148 17.92 -2.02 6.73
CA SER A 148 16.93 -1.77 5.69
C SER A 148 15.50 -2.00 6.21
N LEU A 149 14.59 -1.16 5.72
CA LEU A 149 13.14 -1.31 5.89
C LEU A 149 12.57 -2.07 4.68
N PHE A 150 11.83 -3.13 4.93
CA PHE A 150 11.15 -3.92 3.91
C PHE A 150 9.66 -3.68 3.98
N MET A 151 9.09 -3.15 2.90
CA MET A 151 7.67 -2.86 2.79
C MET A 151 7.06 -3.87 1.81
N MET A 152 6.22 -4.79 2.31
CA MET A 152 5.55 -5.77 1.46
C MET A 152 4.39 -5.19 0.63
N GLY A 153 4.08 -3.90 0.81
CA GLY A 153 3.00 -3.19 0.13
C GLY A 153 1.60 -3.70 0.49
N GLU A 154 0.56 -2.93 0.14
CA GLU A 154 -0.77 -3.53 0.04
C GLU A 154 -0.72 -4.51 -1.14
N THR A 155 -0.97 -5.79 -0.86
CA THR A 155 -0.97 -6.86 -1.85
C THR A 155 -2.19 -7.74 -1.55
N GLY A 156 -2.86 -8.22 -2.59
CA GLY A 156 -4.08 -9.02 -2.47
C GLY A 156 -5.35 -8.22 -2.79
N GLY A 157 -5.28 -6.88 -2.76
CA GLY A 157 -6.35 -5.99 -3.20
C GLY A 157 -6.72 -6.18 -4.66
N ASN A 158 -5.76 -6.28 -5.56
CA ASN A 158 -6.02 -6.55 -6.97
C ASN A 158 -6.66 -7.93 -7.18
N ASP A 159 -6.23 -8.97 -6.45
CA ASP A 159 -6.81 -10.31 -6.51
C ASP A 159 -8.31 -10.28 -6.14
N MET A 160 -8.65 -9.61 -5.03
CA MET A 160 -10.04 -9.46 -4.58
C MET A 160 -10.86 -8.55 -5.51
N ASN A 161 -10.34 -7.39 -5.92
CA ASN A 161 -11.05 -6.45 -6.78
C ASN A 161 -11.28 -7.01 -8.19
N ALA A 162 -10.36 -7.81 -8.72
CA ALA A 162 -10.56 -8.53 -9.99
C ALA A 162 -11.71 -9.54 -9.85
N ALA A 163 -11.78 -10.28 -8.74
CA ALA A 163 -12.88 -11.20 -8.48
C ALA A 163 -14.23 -10.47 -8.29
N VAL A 164 -14.25 -9.34 -7.58
CA VAL A 164 -15.44 -8.47 -7.45
C VAL A 164 -15.90 -7.98 -8.82
N SER A 165 -14.97 -7.49 -9.65
CA SER A 165 -15.25 -7.00 -11.01
C SER A 165 -15.71 -8.12 -11.95
N GLY A 166 -15.27 -9.36 -11.71
CA GLY A 166 -15.73 -10.56 -12.38
C GLY A 166 -17.06 -11.11 -11.85
N ASN A 167 -17.79 -10.35 -11.04
CA ASN A 167 -19.07 -10.71 -10.42
C ASN A 167 -19.03 -11.99 -9.58
N LYS A 168 -17.87 -12.32 -8.98
CA LYS A 168 -17.77 -13.44 -8.04
C LYS A 168 -18.58 -13.16 -6.77
N THR A 169 -19.15 -14.22 -6.20
CA THR A 169 -19.87 -14.11 -4.92
C THR A 169 -18.91 -13.85 -3.77
N VAL A 170 -19.40 -13.24 -2.69
CA VAL A 170 -18.59 -13.03 -1.46
C VAL A 170 -18.00 -14.35 -0.94
N LYS A 171 -18.74 -15.46 -1.08
CA LYS A 171 -18.27 -16.79 -0.68
C LYS A 171 -17.09 -17.26 -1.52
N GLU A 172 -17.15 -17.10 -2.84
CA GLU A 172 -16.03 -17.41 -3.73
C GLU A 172 -14.82 -16.51 -3.45
N ILE A 173 -15.01 -15.22 -3.18
CA ILE A 173 -13.86 -14.35 -2.92
C ILE A 173 -13.20 -14.68 -1.57
N LYS A 174 -14.01 -14.99 -0.54
CA LYS A 174 -13.48 -15.45 0.75
C LYS A 174 -12.67 -16.74 0.65
N SER A 175 -12.96 -17.64 -0.30
CA SER A 175 -12.16 -18.86 -0.48
C SER A 175 -10.80 -18.61 -1.13
N LEU A 176 -10.57 -17.42 -1.73
CA LEU A 176 -9.27 -17.01 -2.25
C LEU A 176 -8.31 -16.56 -1.16
N VAL A 177 -8.85 -15.97 -0.09
CA VAL A 177 -8.09 -15.28 0.97
C VAL A 177 -6.95 -16.13 1.55
N PRO A 178 -7.13 -17.42 1.89
CA PRO A 178 -6.03 -18.23 2.39
C PRO A 178 -4.87 -18.38 1.40
N ALA A 179 -5.17 -18.54 0.10
CA ALA A 179 -4.15 -18.68 -0.93
C ALA A 179 -3.39 -17.37 -1.18
N ILE A 180 -4.10 -16.23 -1.15
CA ILE A 180 -3.52 -14.88 -1.26
C ILE A 180 -2.56 -14.63 -0.09
N VAL A 181 -3.04 -14.82 1.14
CA VAL A 181 -2.24 -14.59 2.36
C VAL A 181 -1.05 -15.53 2.42
N GLU A 182 -1.22 -16.83 2.12
CA GLU A 182 -0.10 -17.77 2.10
C GLU A 182 0.96 -17.35 1.07
N THR A 183 0.56 -16.84 -0.09
CA THR A 183 1.50 -16.31 -1.09
C THR A 183 2.31 -15.14 -0.53
N ILE A 184 1.67 -14.21 0.19
CA ILE A 184 2.35 -13.09 0.85
C ILE A 184 3.28 -13.58 1.96
N MET A 185 2.88 -14.57 2.75
CA MET A 185 3.73 -15.16 3.80
C MET A 185 4.93 -15.88 3.20
N GLN A 186 4.78 -16.60 2.09
CA GLN A 186 5.89 -17.25 1.39
C GLN A 186 6.87 -16.23 0.82
N ALA A 187 6.38 -15.19 0.15
CA ALA A 187 7.19 -14.07 -0.31
C ALA A 187 7.96 -13.41 0.85
N THR A 188 7.28 -13.18 1.98
CA THR A 188 7.91 -12.63 3.19
C THR A 188 9.01 -13.55 3.73
N ARG A 189 8.75 -14.87 3.82
CA ARG A 189 9.76 -15.85 4.24
C ARG A 189 10.97 -15.87 3.31
N ARG A 190 10.79 -15.62 2.01
CA ARG A 190 11.91 -15.50 1.05
C ARG A 190 12.77 -14.27 1.34
N ILE A 191 12.19 -13.09 1.57
CA ILE A 191 12.99 -11.90 1.90
C ILE A 191 13.68 -12.02 3.27
N ILE A 192 13.08 -12.73 4.23
CA ILE A 192 13.73 -13.08 5.50
C ILE A 192 14.99 -13.92 5.26
N LYS A 193 14.91 -14.92 4.38
CA LYS A 193 16.08 -15.73 3.96
C LYS A 193 17.15 -14.90 3.27
N PHE A 194 16.76 -13.85 2.53
CA PHE A 194 17.71 -12.92 1.92
C PHE A 194 18.41 -12.00 2.93
N GLY A 195 17.87 -11.85 4.14
CA GLY A 195 18.47 -11.06 5.20
C GLY A 195 17.56 -9.97 5.78
N ALA A 196 16.30 -9.88 5.36
CA ALA A 196 15.36 -8.89 5.90
C ALA A 196 15.22 -9.02 7.43
N ARG A 197 15.18 -7.87 8.11
CA ARG A 197 15.06 -7.78 9.58
C ARG A 197 13.93 -6.89 10.07
N ASN A 198 13.57 -5.87 9.28
CA ASN A 198 12.54 -4.89 9.63
C ASN A 198 11.49 -4.90 8.52
N ILE A 199 10.33 -5.49 8.79
CA ILE A 199 9.34 -5.83 7.77
C ILE A 199 8.00 -5.23 8.16
N VAL A 200 7.38 -4.50 7.24
CA VAL A 200 5.99 -4.02 7.35
C VAL A 200 5.15 -4.75 6.31
N ILE A 201 4.03 -5.29 6.75
CA ILE A 201 3.06 -6.03 5.93
C ILE A 201 1.72 -5.34 6.09
N PRO A 202 1.38 -4.38 5.19
CA PRO A 202 0.10 -3.72 5.18
C PRO A 202 -1.06 -4.68 4.87
N GLY A 203 -2.20 -4.44 5.51
CA GLY A 203 -3.49 -4.99 5.09
C GLY A 203 -4.17 -4.11 4.04
N ASN A 204 -5.35 -4.52 3.61
CA ASN A 204 -6.13 -3.84 2.59
C ASN A 204 -6.93 -2.67 3.17
N LEU A 205 -7.14 -1.67 2.32
CA LEU A 205 -8.04 -0.53 2.55
C LEU A 205 -9.51 -0.98 2.62
N PRO A 206 -10.44 -0.13 3.13
CA PRO A 206 -11.87 -0.41 3.04
C PRO A 206 -12.34 -0.28 1.58
N ILE A 207 -12.22 -1.37 0.81
CA ILE A 207 -12.52 -1.39 -0.62
C ILE A 207 -13.98 -1.03 -0.95
N GLY A 208 -14.90 -1.12 0.01
CA GLY A 208 -16.29 -0.67 -0.12
C GLY A 208 -16.45 0.85 -0.17
N CYS A 209 -15.42 1.61 0.22
CA CYS A 209 -15.38 3.07 0.13
C CYS A 209 -14.79 3.57 -1.20
N MET A 210 -14.28 2.69 -2.06
CA MET A 210 -13.67 3.08 -3.34
C MET A 210 -14.75 3.59 -4.32
N PRO A 211 -14.56 4.77 -4.95
CA PRO A 211 -15.53 5.31 -5.91
C PRO A 211 -15.87 4.34 -7.05
N MET A 212 -14.89 3.54 -7.51
CA MET A 212 -15.12 2.47 -8.49
C MET A 212 -16.20 1.47 -8.03
N ASN A 213 -16.07 0.93 -6.81
CA ASN A 213 -17.00 -0.07 -6.29
C ASN A 213 -18.37 0.55 -5.96
N LEU A 214 -18.38 1.81 -5.52
CA LEU A 214 -19.60 2.58 -5.29
C LEU A 214 -20.38 2.78 -6.59
N ALA A 215 -19.71 3.21 -7.67
CA ALA A 215 -20.31 3.43 -8.97
C ALA A 215 -20.87 2.14 -9.61
N THR A 216 -20.21 1.00 -9.41
CA THR A 216 -20.66 -0.29 -9.97
C THR A 216 -21.70 -1.00 -9.10
N SER A 217 -21.94 -0.55 -7.87
CA SER A 217 -22.91 -1.19 -6.97
C SER A 217 -24.35 -1.15 -7.47
N GLY A 218 -24.70 -0.14 -8.28
CA GLY A 218 -26.00 0.00 -8.95
C GLY A 218 -27.22 0.00 -8.02
N SER A 219 -27.02 0.19 -6.71
CA SER A 219 -28.07 -0.03 -5.71
C SER A 219 -28.46 1.28 -5.03
N ASN A 220 -29.73 1.65 -5.20
CA ASN A 220 -30.36 2.76 -4.46
C ASN A 220 -30.81 2.34 -3.05
N ASN A 221 -30.51 1.11 -2.63
CA ASN A 221 -30.92 0.58 -1.34
C ASN A 221 -29.96 1.07 -0.25
N SER A 222 -30.38 2.06 0.53
CA SER A 222 -29.59 2.62 1.64
C SER A 222 -29.09 1.57 2.64
N THR A 223 -29.78 0.42 2.76
CA THR A 223 -29.40 -0.65 3.69
C THR A 223 -28.10 -1.37 3.32
N ILE A 224 -27.55 -1.21 2.11
CA ILE A 224 -26.27 -1.84 1.75
C ILE A 224 -25.05 -1.05 2.26
N PHE A 225 -25.26 0.22 2.60
CA PHE A 225 -24.21 1.13 3.02
C PHE A 225 -24.07 1.20 4.55
N ASP A 226 -22.90 1.61 5.03
CA ASP A 226 -22.66 1.97 6.43
C ASP A 226 -22.82 3.49 6.65
N LYS A 227 -22.50 3.95 7.87
CA LYS A 227 -22.59 5.36 8.25
C LYS A 227 -21.73 6.29 7.38
N ASN A 228 -20.64 5.78 6.82
CA ASN A 228 -19.72 6.53 5.96
C ASN A 228 -20.11 6.41 4.48
N HIS A 229 -21.26 5.80 4.17
CA HIS A 229 -21.72 5.49 2.81
C HIS A 229 -20.84 4.50 2.04
N CYS A 230 -20.06 3.68 2.76
CA CYS A 230 -19.29 2.61 2.14
C CYS A 230 -20.10 1.31 2.06
N ILE A 231 -19.79 0.46 1.06
CA ILE A 231 -20.50 -0.80 0.84
C ILE A 231 -20.12 -1.82 1.93
N LYS A 232 -21.06 -2.14 2.84
CA LYS A 232 -20.82 -3.02 3.99
C LYS A 232 -20.28 -4.40 3.62
N LYS A 233 -20.83 -5.02 2.57
CA LYS A 233 -20.41 -6.38 2.16
C LYS A 233 -18.94 -6.42 1.73
N LEU A 234 -18.45 -5.35 1.09
CA LEU A 234 -17.09 -5.26 0.59
C LEU A 234 -16.11 -4.90 1.72
N ASN A 235 -16.49 -4.00 2.63
CA ASN A 235 -15.69 -3.72 3.83
C ASN A 235 -15.58 -4.95 4.76
N ARG A 236 -16.63 -5.75 4.89
CA ARG A 236 -16.57 -7.04 5.62
C ARG A 236 -15.62 -8.05 4.95
N LEU A 237 -15.52 -8.02 3.62
CA LEU A 237 -14.58 -8.87 2.88
C LEU A 237 -13.14 -8.43 3.12
N ALA A 238 -12.84 -7.13 3.03
CA ALA A 238 -11.52 -6.59 3.35
C ALA A 238 -11.12 -6.88 4.81
N ASN A 239 -12.04 -6.74 5.77
CA ASN A 239 -11.77 -7.11 7.16
C ASN A 239 -11.50 -8.60 7.33
N PHE A 240 -12.26 -9.48 6.67
CA PHE A 240 -11.99 -10.93 6.71
C PHE A 240 -10.60 -11.26 6.16
N TYR A 241 -10.18 -10.60 5.09
CA TYR A 241 -8.82 -10.70 4.57
C TYR A 241 -7.76 -10.22 5.60
N ASN A 242 -7.96 -9.03 6.16
CA ASN A 242 -7.04 -8.42 7.14
C ASN A 242 -6.92 -9.26 8.41
N ASP A 243 -8.02 -9.85 8.90
CA ASP A 243 -8.02 -10.73 10.07
C ASP A 243 -7.21 -12.01 9.82
N HIS A 244 -7.34 -12.60 8.63
CA HIS A 244 -6.56 -13.76 8.25
C HIS A 244 -5.07 -13.42 8.12
N LEU A 245 -4.74 -12.30 7.48
CA LEU A 245 -3.37 -11.80 7.34
C LEU A 245 -2.73 -11.52 8.71
N LYS A 246 -3.44 -10.85 9.63
CA LYS A 246 -2.97 -10.61 11.00
C LYS A 246 -2.66 -11.91 11.74
N GLY A 247 -3.52 -12.93 11.60
CA GLY A 247 -3.30 -14.26 12.17
C GLY A 247 -1.98 -14.89 11.71
N GLU A 248 -1.72 -14.89 10.41
CA GLU A 248 -0.48 -15.43 9.85
C GLU A 248 0.75 -14.58 10.19
N ILE A 249 0.62 -13.25 10.29
CA ILE A 249 1.70 -12.38 10.77
C ILE A 249 2.08 -12.73 12.22
N VAL A 250 1.10 -13.01 13.09
CA VAL A 250 1.38 -13.46 14.47
C VAL A 250 2.14 -14.78 14.48
N ARG A 251 1.80 -15.72 13.60
CA ARG A 251 2.54 -16.98 13.44
C ARG A 251 3.96 -16.74 12.94
N LEU A 252 4.13 -15.91 11.90
CA LEU A 252 5.44 -15.58 11.34
C LEU A 252 6.36 -14.91 12.37
N LYS A 253 5.81 -14.06 13.26
CA LYS A 253 6.54 -13.47 14.40
C LYS A 253 7.04 -14.53 15.37
N LYS A 254 6.21 -15.53 15.71
CA LYS A 254 6.62 -16.65 16.59
C LYS A 254 7.72 -17.49 15.96
N GLU A 255 7.66 -17.71 14.64
CA GLU A 255 8.70 -18.40 13.88
C GLU A 255 10.02 -17.60 13.82
N ASN A 256 9.96 -16.28 14.01
CA ASN A 256 11.08 -15.36 13.80
C ASN A 256 11.23 -14.33 14.95
N PRO A 257 11.48 -14.77 16.20
CA PRO A 257 11.41 -13.92 17.39
C PRO A 257 12.45 -12.79 17.44
N LYS A 258 13.50 -12.86 16.61
CA LYS A 258 14.56 -11.85 16.52
C LYS A 258 14.28 -10.77 15.46
N LEU A 259 13.21 -10.91 14.69
CA LEU A 259 12.86 -9.99 13.61
C LEU A 259 11.79 -9.00 14.05
N ILE A 260 11.84 -7.80 13.46
CA ILE A 260 10.79 -6.80 13.60
C ILE A 260 9.82 -6.99 12.44
N ILE A 261 8.62 -7.46 12.75
CA ILE A 261 7.54 -7.64 11.77
C ILE A 261 6.34 -6.83 12.25
N VAL A 262 5.74 -6.01 11.39
CA VAL A 262 4.62 -5.12 11.74
C VAL A 262 3.49 -5.28 10.74
N TYR A 263 2.27 -5.30 11.26
CA TYR A 263 1.08 -5.19 10.44
C TYR A 263 0.77 -3.71 10.20
N GLY A 264 0.60 -3.31 8.94
CA GLY A 264 0.18 -1.96 8.58
C GLY A 264 -1.34 -1.87 8.48
N ASP A 265 -1.99 -1.16 9.40
CA ASP A 265 -3.45 -1.12 9.49
C ASP A 265 -4.08 0.00 8.63
N LEU A 266 -3.97 -0.16 7.30
CA LEU A 266 -4.54 0.81 6.35
C LEU A 266 -6.08 0.88 6.43
N PHE A 267 -6.74 -0.23 6.79
CA PHE A 267 -8.19 -0.25 6.91
C PHE A 267 -8.68 0.74 7.97
N ASN A 268 -8.14 0.62 9.19
CA ASN A 268 -8.56 1.45 10.29
C ASN A 268 -8.05 2.89 10.16
N ALA A 269 -6.94 3.12 9.45
CA ALA A 269 -6.49 4.47 9.09
C ALA A 269 -7.57 5.21 8.29
N VAL A 270 -8.08 4.61 7.21
CA VAL A 270 -9.12 5.22 6.38
C VAL A 270 -10.45 5.35 7.14
N GLU A 271 -10.86 4.34 7.91
CA GLU A 271 -12.09 4.41 8.74
C GLU A 271 -12.01 5.54 9.79
N TRP A 272 -10.82 5.81 10.34
CA TRP A 272 -10.60 6.92 11.26
C TRP A 272 -10.65 8.28 10.53
N LEU A 273 -10.10 8.33 9.31
CA LEU A 273 -10.00 9.53 8.48
C LEU A 273 -11.39 10.01 8.02
N LEU A 274 -12.23 9.11 7.51
CA LEU A 274 -13.54 9.43 6.91
C LEU A 274 -14.42 10.38 7.74
N PRO A 275 -14.73 10.11 9.03
CA PRO A 275 -15.57 11.01 9.84
C PRO A 275 -14.86 12.30 10.26
N ARG A 276 -13.54 12.40 10.08
CA ARG A 276 -12.71 13.56 10.48
C ARG A 276 -12.26 14.40 9.31
N ALA A 277 -12.44 13.91 8.09
CA ALA A 277 -11.90 14.48 6.87
C ALA A 277 -12.21 15.99 6.71
N PRO A 278 -13.42 16.51 7.05
CA PRO A 278 -13.69 17.95 7.01
C PRO A 278 -12.76 18.81 7.87
N TYR A 279 -12.39 18.32 9.06
CA TYR A 279 -11.47 19.02 9.97
C TYR A 279 -10.02 18.96 9.49
N LEU A 280 -9.72 18.07 8.54
CA LEU A 280 -8.39 17.83 7.99
C LEU A 280 -8.22 18.49 6.61
N GLY A 281 -9.20 19.28 6.16
CA GLY A 281 -9.14 20.03 4.90
C GLY A 281 -9.80 19.34 3.70
N PHE A 282 -10.32 18.12 3.86
CA PHE A 282 -11.09 17.44 2.82
C PHE A 282 -12.53 17.95 2.76
N GLN A 283 -13.16 17.90 1.59
CA GLN A 283 -14.57 18.30 1.45
C GLN A 283 -15.48 17.10 1.63
N GLN A 284 -16.43 17.18 2.56
CA GLN A 284 -17.37 16.09 2.88
C GLN A 284 -18.07 15.50 1.64
N LYS A 285 -18.50 16.37 0.73
CA LYS A 285 -19.20 15.99 -0.52
C LYS A 285 -18.30 15.30 -1.56
N GLU A 286 -16.99 15.39 -1.40
CA GLU A 286 -15.99 14.88 -2.34
C GLU A 286 -15.26 13.61 -1.83
N LEU A 287 -15.47 13.21 -0.56
CA LEU A 287 -14.72 12.11 0.07
C LEU A 287 -14.80 10.78 -0.69
N LEU A 288 -15.96 10.48 -1.24
CA LEU A 288 -16.21 9.25 -1.99
C LEU A 288 -16.24 9.49 -3.51
N LYS A 289 -15.69 10.61 -3.99
CA LYS A 289 -15.65 10.94 -5.41
C LYS A 289 -14.21 11.02 -5.91
N ALA A 290 -13.98 10.50 -7.11
CA ALA A 290 -12.70 10.68 -7.78
C ALA A 290 -12.48 12.15 -8.14
N CYS A 291 -11.31 12.71 -7.84
CA CYS A 291 -10.95 14.04 -8.33
C CYS A 291 -10.76 14.05 -9.86
N CYS A 292 -10.11 13.03 -10.41
CA CYS A 292 -9.82 12.85 -11.83
C CYS A 292 -10.64 11.69 -12.39
N GLY A 293 -11.57 11.98 -13.27
CA GLY A 293 -12.53 11.00 -13.72
C GLY A 293 -13.74 11.66 -14.35
N GLN A 294 -14.63 10.83 -14.88
CA GLN A 294 -15.90 11.28 -15.41
C GLN A 294 -16.97 10.21 -15.24
N GLY A 295 -18.16 10.62 -14.77
CA GLY A 295 -19.39 9.83 -14.84
C GLY A 295 -20.04 9.55 -13.48
N GLY A 296 -21.38 9.69 -13.44
CA GLY A 296 -22.19 9.40 -12.26
C GLY A 296 -21.82 10.23 -11.02
N ASP A 297 -22.38 9.84 -9.88
CA ASP A 297 -22.24 10.58 -8.62
C ASP A 297 -20.83 10.46 -8.00
N TYR A 298 -20.11 9.40 -8.33
CA TYR A 298 -18.78 9.09 -7.79
C TYR A 298 -17.62 9.54 -8.69
N ASN A 299 -17.95 10.23 -9.79
CA ASN A 299 -17.02 10.65 -10.84
C ASN A 299 -16.22 9.47 -11.45
N PHE A 300 -16.87 8.32 -11.56
CA PHE A 300 -16.31 7.09 -12.12
C PHE A 300 -17.34 6.42 -13.04
N GLY A 301 -17.12 6.52 -14.36
CA GLY A 301 -17.98 5.94 -15.39
C GLY A 301 -17.37 4.73 -16.10
N GLY A 302 -16.47 4.01 -15.43
CA GLY A 302 -15.74 2.87 -15.99
C GLY A 302 -14.39 3.24 -16.61
N PHE A 303 -13.62 2.23 -17.04
CA PHE A 303 -12.23 2.39 -17.47
C PHE A 303 -12.01 3.25 -18.72
N GLY A 304 -13.05 3.45 -19.55
CA GLY A 304 -13.02 4.38 -20.70
C GLY A 304 -13.20 5.86 -20.32
N LYS A 305 -13.56 6.14 -19.07
CA LYS A 305 -13.70 7.49 -18.50
C LYS A 305 -12.76 7.70 -17.30
N PHE A 306 -11.72 6.88 -17.23
CA PHE A 306 -10.74 6.87 -16.15
C PHE A 306 -9.72 7.98 -16.34
N CYS A 307 -9.09 8.42 -15.24
CA CYS A 307 -8.03 9.42 -15.30
C CYS A 307 -6.91 9.01 -16.29
N GLY A 308 -6.34 9.97 -17.02
CA GLY A 308 -5.32 9.70 -18.04
C GLY A 308 -5.85 9.23 -19.41
N VAL A 309 -7.16 8.97 -19.53
CA VAL A 309 -7.83 8.85 -20.83
C VAL A 309 -8.01 10.25 -21.45
N PRO A 310 -7.74 10.45 -22.75
CA PRO A 310 -7.91 11.76 -23.39
C PRO A 310 -9.31 12.35 -23.18
N GLY A 311 -9.36 13.62 -22.76
CA GLY A 311 -10.60 14.35 -22.52
C GLY A 311 -11.21 14.17 -21.13
N VAL A 312 -10.67 13.27 -20.30
CA VAL A 312 -11.14 13.11 -18.90
C VAL A 312 -10.57 14.22 -18.02
N PRO A 313 -11.41 15.03 -17.36
CA PRO A 313 -10.95 16.16 -16.56
C PRO A 313 -10.48 15.73 -15.17
N ALA A 314 -9.67 16.59 -14.54
CA ALA A 314 -9.37 16.55 -13.12
C ALA A 314 -10.00 17.74 -12.38
N CYS A 315 -10.35 17.53 -11.13
CA CYS A 315 -10.87 18.55 -10.24
C CYS A 315 -9.83 19.68 -10.01
N LYS A 316 -10.31 20.88 -9.67
CA LYS A 316 -9.44 22.04 -9.45
C LYS A 316 -8.59 21.93 -8.18
N ASN A 317 -9.10 21.25 -7.15
CA ASN A 317 -8.42 21.12 -5.86
C ASN A 317 -8.31 19.64 -5.43
N PRO A 318 -7.24 18.93 -5.81
CA PRO A 318 -7.02 17.54 -5.42
C PRO A 318 -6.93 17.33 -3.91
N ASN A 319 -6.48 18.33 -3.14
CA ASN A 319 -6.34 18.21 -1.68
C ASN A 319 -7.69 18.16 -0.95
N ALA A 320 -8.78 18.49 -1.64
CA ALA A 320 -10.13 18.34 -1.09
C ALA A 320 -10.69 16.92 -1.21
N HIS A 321 -10.02 16.03 -1.95
CA HIS A 321 -10.48 14.66 -2.26
C HIS A 321 -9.59 13.60 -1.61
N LEU A 322 -10.21 12.49 -1.18
CA LEU A 322 -9.46 11.31 -0.77
C LEU A 322 -9.00 10.49 -1.97
N SER A 323 -9.86 10.32 -2.98
CA SER A 323 -9.56 9.52 -4.16
C SER A 323 -9.11 10.38 -5.34
N TRP A 324 -7.98 10.01 -5.95
CA TRP A 324 -7.49 10.62 -7.17
C TRP A 324 -8.31 10.19 -8.37
N ASP A 325 -8.39 8.89 -8.67
CA ASP A 325 -8.96 8.39 -9.93
C ASP A 325 -10.11 7.38 -9.75
N GLY A 326 -10.60 7.23 -8.53
CA GLY A 326 -11.66 6.30 -8.15
C GLY A 326 -11.16 4.95 -7.66
N ILE A 327 -9.86 4.70 -7.73
CA ILE A 327 -9.18 3.53 -7.18
C ILE A 327 -8.09 3.98 -6.20
N HIS A 328 -7.26 4.94 -6.62
CA HIS A 328 -6.07 5.32 -5.88
C HIS A 328 -6.27 6.58 -5.03
N PRO A 329 -5.50 6.76 -3.94
CA PRO A 329 -5.54 7.97 -3.13
C PRO A 329 -4.91 9.18 -3.82
N THR A 330 -5.37 10.37 -3.45
CA THR A 330 -4.64 11.61 -3.75
C THR A 330 -3.34 11.67 -2.96
N GLN A 331 -2.40 12.52 -3.38
CA GLN A 331 -1.19 12.79 -2.61
C GLN A 331 -1.51 13.21 -1.17
N GLU A 332 -2.54 14.03 -0.97
CA GLU A 332 -2.95 14.48 0.35
C GLU A 332 -3.45 13.30 1.21
N ALA A 333 -4.27 12.41 0.64
CA ALA A 333 -4.68 11.20 1.33
C ALA A 333 -3.50 10.26 1.63
N ASN A 334 -2.54 10.12 0.71
CA ASN A 334 -1.31 9.35 0.94
C ASN A 334 -0.47 9.91 2.11
N ASN A 335 -0.47 11.23 2.30
CA ASN A 335 0.17 11.87 3.45
C ASN A 335 -0.50 11.43 4.76
N PHE A 336 -1.83 11.50 4.82
CA PHE A 336 -2.59 11.05 6.00
C PHE A 336 -2.47 9.56 6.26
N ASP A 337 -2.51 8.71 5.23
CA ASP A 337 -2.31 7.28 5.38
C ASP A 337 -0.92 6.98 5.94
N CYS A 338 0.11 7.71 5.50
CA CYS A 338 1.44 7.65 6.10
C CYS A 338 1.39 8.05 7.58
N ASP A 339 0.82 9.21 7.93
CA ASP A 339 0.74 9.71 9.31
C ASP A 339 -0.08 8.80 10.23
N LEU A 340 -1.15 8.20 9.72
CA LEU A 340 -2.03 7.32 10.48
C LEU A 340 -1.45 5.93 10.63
N GLN A 341 -0.82 5.39 9.58
CA GLN A 341 -0.02 4.17 9.70
C GLN A 341 1.14 4.39 10.67
N ASN A 342 1.75 5.58 10.66
CA ASN A 342 2.74 6.00 11.64
C ASN A 342 2.13 6.10 13.04
N SER A 343 0.88 6.56 13.19
CA SER A 343 0.16 6.68 14.46
C SER A 343 -0.30 5.35 15.06
N ALA A 344 -0.67 4.36 14.23
CA ALA A 344 -1.02 3.00 14.63
C ALA A 344 0.23 2.13 14.85
N SER A 345 1.29 2.40 14.08
CA SER A 345 2.63 1.84 14.26
C SER A 345 3.48 2.63 15.25
N ARG A 346 2.92 3.68 15.89
CA ARG A 346 3.63 4.56 16.83
C ARG A 346 4.33 3.74 17.90
N GLN A 347 3.72 2.66 18.38
CA GLN A 347 4.35 1.83 19.40
C GLN A 347 5.69 1.21 18.95
N LEU A 348 5.91 0.98 17.65
CA LEU A 348 7.14 0.37 17.16
C LEU A 348 8.14 1.41 16.63
N LEU A 349 7.64 2.41 15.91
CA LEU A 349 8.46 3.52 15.41
C LEU A 349 8.90 4.45 16.54
N ILE A 350 8.01 4.84 17.47
CA ILE A 350 8.38 5.61 18.68
C ILE A 350 9.37 4.80 19.55
N THR A 351 9.20 3.49 19.70
CA THR A 351 10.13 2.70 20.54
C THR A 351 11.50 2.52 19.86
N CYS A 352 11.57 2.47 18.52
CA CYS A 352 12.84 2.67 17.79
C CYS A 352 13.39 4.09 17.98
N CYS A 353 12.53 5.12 17.97
CA CYS A 353 12.91 6.54 18.11
C CYS A 353 13.41 6.92 19.51
N LEU A 354 12.90 6.28 20.58
CA LEU A 354 13.24 6.59 21.97
C LEU A 354 14.42 5.76 22.50
N PHE A 355 14.60 4.52 22.02
CA PHE A 355 15.58 3.59 22.60
C PHE A 355 16.63 3.09 21.61
N GLY A 356 16.48 3.30 20.30
CA GLY A 356 17.34 2.69 19.27
C GLY A 356 17.01 1.21 19.01
N MET A 357 17.37 0.71 17.82
CA MET A 357 17.01 -0.66 17.39
C MET A 357 17.54 -1.78 18.32
N ASP A 358 18.68 -1.56 18.97
CA ASP A 358 19.30 -2.55 19.86
C ASP A 358 18.51 -2.73 21.18
N ASN A 359 17.91 -1.66 21.71
CA ASN A 359 17.08 -1.73 22.92
C ASN A 359 15.67 -2.29 22.63
N LEU A 360 15.15 -2.13 21.41
CA LEU A 360 13.90 -2.74 20.97
C LEU A 360 14.00 -4.28 21.00
N ARG A 361 15.13 -4.82 20.53
CA ARG A 361 15.42 -6.27 20.53
C ARG A 361 15.51 -6.85 21.95
N SER A 362 16.12 -6.09 22.88
CA SER A 362 16.22 -6.44 24.30
C SER A 362 14.86 -6.49 25.02
N SER A 363 13.99 -5.51 24.75
CA SER A 363 12.67 -5.44 25.37
C SER A 363 11.69 -6.50 24.84
N LEU A 364 11.68 -6.75 23.52
CA LEU A 364 10.85 -7.80 22.92
C LEU A 364 11.23 -9.21 23.40
N ALA A 365 12.52 -9.46 23.68
CA ALA A 365 13.00 -10.72 24.24
C ALA A 365 12.56 -10.97 25.70
N LYS A 366 12.17 -9.91 26.43
CA LYS A 366 11.74 -9.97 27.84
C LYS A 366 10.21 -9.96 28.03
N GLY A 367 9.43 -10.03 26.95
CA GLY A 367 7.98 -10.20 27.02
C GLY A 367 7.20 -9.02 27.62
N GLY A 368 7.79 -7.83 27.71
CA GLY A 368 7.17 -6.70 28.42
C GLY A 368 7.07 -5.43 27.58
N PHE A 369 5.86 -5.07 27.18
CA PHE A 369 5.41 -3.67 27.21
C PHE A 369 3.93 -3.59 27.59
N PHE A 370 3.69 -2.99 28.77
CA PHE A 370 2.38 -2.56 29.24
C PHE A 370 1.93 -1.31 28.47
N PHE A 371 0.64 -1.26 28.14
CA PHE A 371 -0.06 -0.11 27.59
C PHE A 371 0.12 1.14 28.48
N PRO A 372 0.54 2.30 27.94
CA PRO A 372 0.23 3.57 28.58
C PRO A 372 -1.22 3.93 28.23
N ALA A 373 -2.09 3.77 29.21
CA ALA A 373 -3.42 4.35 29.24
C ALA A 373 -3.31 5.88 29.25
N GLN A 374 -3.09 6.52 28.10
CA GLN A 374 -3.17 7.98 27.98
C GLN A 374 -3.42 8.44 26.53
N LEU A 375 -4.46 7.89 25.91
CA LEU A 375 -5.35 8.67 25.07
C LEU A 375 -6.75 8.30 25.50
N LYS A 376 -7.34 9.14 26.37
CA LYS A 376 -8.78 9.10 26.62
C LYS A 376 -9.47 9.32 25.29
N LEU A 377 -9.96 8.22 24.72
CA LEU A 377 -11.22 8.19 23.99
C LEU A 377 -12.24 9.00 24.80
N ASN A 378 -12.53 10.22 24.37
CA ASN A 378 -13.80 10.83 24.68
C ASN A 378 -14.72 10.49 23.49
N LEU A 379 -15.61 9.54 23.79
CA LEU A 379 -16.89 9.14 23.17
C LEU A 379 -17.22 9.67 21.78
#